data_AF-A0A662KMG5-F1
#
_entry.id   AF-A0A662KMG5-F1
#
_cell.length_a   1.000
_cell.length_b   1.000
_cell.length_c   1.000
_cell.angle_alpha   90.00
_cell.angle_beta   90.00
_cell.angle_gamma   90.00
#
_symmetry.space_group_name_H-M   'P 1'
#
loop_
_entity.id
_entity.type
_entity.pdbx_description
1 polymer ?
#
loop_
_entity_poly.entity_id
_entity_poly.type
_entity_poly.pdbx_seq_one_letter_code
_entity_poly.pdbx_strand_id
1 'polypeptide(L)' 'MMTGYGDMKLGLMCLNCGRIAPTLDIYWSFVFDYKNNEPIIVCPECLHINCIERITYMVAEVSR' A
#
# COMPACT_ATOMS: atom_id res chain seq x y z
N MET A 1 19.62 -7.39 21.48
CA MET A 1 18.15 -7.34 21.46
C MET A 1 17.75 -6.07 20.73
N MET A 2 17.19 -6.17 19.52
CA MET A 2 16.65 -5.00 18.82
C MET A 2 15.27 -4.68 19.39
N THR A 3 15.21 -3.87 20.45
CA THR A 3 13.96 -3.28 20.92
C THR A 3 13.65 -2.07 20.05
N GLY A 4 13.10 -2.30 18.87
CA GLY A 4 12.60 -1.22 18.02
C GLY A 4 11.27 -0.70 18.59
N TYR A 5 11.28 0.48 19.21
CA TYR A 5 10.07 1.25 19.46
C TYR A 5 9.67 1.92 18.15
N GLY A 6 8.77 1.28 17.38
CA GLY A 6 8.19 1.88 16.19
C GLY A 6 6.68 2.03 16.37
N ASP A 7 6.15 3.21 16.04
CA ASP A 7 4.72 3.41 16.02
C ASP A 7 4.10 2.57 14.89
N MET A 8 3.04 1.83 15.24
CA MET A 8 2.23 1.10 14.25
C MET A 8 1.49 2.10 13.36
N LYS A 9 1.62 1.93 12.04
CA LYS A 9 1.01 2.79 11.02
C LYS A 9 -0.02 2.00 10.22
N LEU A 10 -1.05 2.69 9.76
CA LEU A 10 -1.99 2.15 8.77
C LEU A 10 -1.48 2.42 7.36
N GLY A 11 -1.64 1.44 6.47
CA GLY A 11 -1.24 1.57 5.08
C GLY A 11 -2.01 0.63 4.16
N LEU A 12 -1.55 0.61 2.91
CA LEU A 12 -2.00 -0.27 1.86
C LEU A 12 -0.81 -1.12 1.40
N MET A 13 -1.08 -2.39 1.13
CA MET A 13 -0.11 -3.34 0.57
C MET A 13 -0.64 -3.91 -0.73
N CYS A 14 0.22 -3.98 -1.75
CA CYS A 14 -0.06 -4.79 -2.92
C CYS A 14 0.25 -6.27 -2.62
N LEU A 15 -0.76 -7.14 -2.69
CA LEU A 15 -0.64 -8.58 -2.50
C LEU A 15 0.12 -9.29 -3.63
N ASN A 16 0.32 -8.62 -4.77
CA ASN A 16 1.06 -9.18 -5.90
C ASN A 16 2.57 -8.87 -5.84
N CYS A 17 2.96 -7.60 -5.66
CA CYS A 17 4.39 -7.21 -5.64
C CYS A 17 4.96 -6.91 -4.25
N GLY A 18 4.12 -6.84 -3.22
CA GLY A 18 4.54 -6.55 -1.86
C GLY A 18 4.81 -5.07 -1.56
N ARG A 19 4.55 -4.14 -2.50
CA ARG A 19 4.66 -2.70 -2.24
C ARG A 19 3.80 -2.33 -1.03
N ILE A 20 4.39 -1.68 -0.04
CA ILE A 20 3.70 -1.10 1.10
C ILE A 20 3.78 0.42 1.00
N ALA A 21 2.66 1.10 1.16
CA ALA A 21 2.60 2.56 1.18
C ALA A 21 1.53 3.07 2.15
N PRO A 22 1.61 4.33 2.61
CA PRO A 22 0.52 4.96 3.36
C PRO A 22 -0.82 4.94 2.61
N THR A 23 -1.94 4.96 3.35
CA THR A 23 -3.29 4.99 2.77
C THR A 23 -3.58 6.26 1.97
N LEU A 24 -2.95 7.37 2.34
CA LEU A 24 -3.04 8.66 1.66
C LEU A 24 -1.94 8.86 0.62
N ASP A 25 -1.22 7.80 0.24
CA ASP A 25 -0.19 7.91 -0.78
C ASP A 25 -0.83 8.32 -2.11
N ILE A 26 -0.50 9.54 -2.57
CA ILE A 26 -0.96 10.12 -3.85
C ILE A 26 -0.52 9.29 -5.07
N TYR A 27 0.39 8.33 -4.88
CA TYR A 27 0.88 7.45 -5.93
C TYR A 27 0.03 6.19 -6.15
N TRP A 28 -1.03 5.95 -5.36
CA TRP A 28 -2.02 4.94 -5.73
C TRP A 28 -2.76 5.41 -6.98
N SER A 29 -2.61 4.66 -8.07
CA SER A 29 -3.22 5.03 -9.35
C SER A 29 -4.71 4.69 -9.32
N PHE A 30 -5.55 5.71 -9.46
CA PHE A 30 -6.98 5.54 -9.68
C PHE A 30 -7.22 5.49 -11.19
N VAL A 31 -7.71 4.36 -11.68
CA VAL A 31 -8.22 4.25 -13.05
C VAL A 31 -9.73 4.08 -12.98
N PHE A 32 -10.45 4.50 -14.02
CA PHE A 32 -11.91 4.31 -14.07
C PHE A 32 -12.24 2.98 -14.74
N ASP A 33 -13.01 2.13 -14.08
CA ASP A 33 -13.65 0.99 -14.73
C ASP A 33 -14.78 1.52 -15.62
N TYR A 34 -14.60 1.43 -16.94
CA TYR A 34 -15.60 1.88 -17.92
C TYR A 34 -16.94 1.13 -17.81
N LYS A 35 -16.96 -0.09 -17.26
CA LYS A 35 -18.18 -0.90 -17.16
C LYS A 35 -19.10 -0.43 -16.04
N ASN A 36 -18.52 -0.11 -14.90
CA ASN A 36 -19.25 0.26 -13.69
C ASN A 36 -19.24 1.77 -13.43
N ASN A 37 -18.42 2.53 -14.18
CA ASN A 37 -18.20 3.96 -13.99
C ASN A 37 -17.72 4.29 -12.57
N GLU A 38 -16.93 3.38 -11.98
CA GLU A 38 -16.40 3.47 -10.63
C GLU A 38 -14.86 3.57 -10.67
N PRO A 39 -14.25 4.34 -9.76
CA PRO A 39 -12.80 4.37 -9.63
C PRO A 39 -12.31 3.06 -9.03
N ILE A 40 -11.36 2.41 -9.69
CA ILE A 40 -10.65 1.24 -9.19
C ILE A 40 -9.20 1.61 -8.87
N ILE A 41 -8.69 1.06 -7.78
CA ILE A 41 -7.32 1.28 -7.36
C ILE A 41 -6.43 0.24 -8.04
N VAL A 42 -5.35 0.72 -8.67
CA VAL A 42 -4.34 -0.09 -9.34
C VAL A 42 -3.03 0.05 -8.61
N CYS A 43 -2.33 -1.07 -8.43
CA CYS A 43 -0.96 -1.00 -7.94
C CYS A 43 -0.09 -0.33 -9.01
N PRO A 44 0.58 0.81 -8.71
CA PRO A 44 1.40 1.52 -9.69
C PRO A 44 2.67 0.75 -10.10
N GLU A 45 3.09 -0.27 -9.35
CA GLU A 45 4.28 -1.08 -9.68
C GLU A 45 3.96 -2.26 -10.60
N CYS A 46 2.94 -3.06 -10.27
CA CYS A 46 2.62 -4.26 -11.05
C CYS A 46 1.37 -4.14 -11.93
N LEU A 47 0.68 -2.98 -11.89
CA LEU A 47 -0.50 -2.65 -12.70
C LEU A 47 -1.69 -3.63 -12.55
N HIS A 48 -1.74 -4.40 -11.47
CA HIS A 48 -2.85 -5.29 -11.18
C HIS A 48 -3.98 -4.53 -10.46
N ILE A 49 -5.21 -4.80 -10.88
CA ILE A 49 -6.44 -4.39 -10.19
C ILE A 49 -6.74 -5.36 -9.04
N ASN A 50 -7.53 -4.93 -8.06
CA ASN A 50 -8.04 -5.78 -6.96
C ASN A 50 -6.96 -6.54 -6.17
N CYS A 51 -5.73 -6.03 -6.13
CA CYS A 51 -4.60 -6.66 -5.47
C CYS A 51 -4.13 -5.86 -4.25
N ILE A 52 -4.94 -4.94 -3.73
CA ILE A 52 -4.55 -3.99 -2.67
C ILE A 52 -5.34 -4.28 -1.41
N GLU A 53 -4.63 -4.45 -0.29
CA GLU A 53 -5.21 -4.72 1.02
C GLU A 53 -4.79 -3.66 2.03
N ARG A 54 -5.68 -3.34 2.98
CA ARG A 54 -5.36 -2.45 4.11
C ARG A 54 -4.62 -3.23 5.19
N ILE A 55 -3.46 -2.73 5.59
CA ILE A 55 -2.61 -3.38 6.58
C ILE A 55 -2.22 -2.40 7.69
N THR A 56 -1.72 -2.96 8.79
CA THR A 56 -0.99 -2.22 9.82
C THR A 56 0.48 -2.65 9.76
N TYR A 57 1.40 -1.71 9.68
CA TYR A 57 2.83 -1.98 9.55
C TYR A 57 3.66 -1.09 10.46
N MET A 58 4.88 -1.52 10.78
CA MET A 58 5.85 -0.75 11.54
C MET A 58 7.06 -0.48 10.64
N VAL A 59 7.60 0.73 10.69
CA VAL A 59 8.87 1.04 10.04
C VAL A 59 9.97 0.80 11.06
N ALA A 60 10.81 -0.20 10.80
CA ALA A 60 11.98 -0.44 11.63
C ALA A 60 13.05 0.62 11.29
N GLU A 61 13.42 1.45 12.26
CA GLU A 61 14.60 2.31 12.13
C GLU A 61 15.85 1.43 12.26
N VAL A 62 16.59 1.27 11.16
CA VAL A 62 17.88 0.58 11.20
C VAL A 62 18.94 1.61 11.59
N SER A 63 19.32 1.63 12.87
CA SER A 63 20.49 2.38 13.34
C SER A 63 21.72 1.86 12.60
N ARG A 64 22.38 2.71 11.80
CA ARG A 64 23.67 2.42 11.18
C ARG A 64 24.81 2.70 12.15
#